data_AF-A0A7X7YPR0-F1
#
_entry.id   AF-A0A7X7YPR0-F1
#
_cell.length_a   1.000
_cell.length_b   1.000
_cell.length_c   1.000
_cell.angle_alpha   90.00
_cell.angle_beta   90.00
_cell.angle_gamma   90.00
#
_symmetry.space_group_name_H-M   'P 1'
#
loop_
_entity.id
_entity.type
_entity.pdbx_description
1 polymer ?
#
loop_
_entity_poly.entity_id
_entity_poly.type
_entity_poly.pdbx_seq_one_letter_code
_entity_poly.pdbx_strand_id
1 'polypeptide(L)'
;MIKYADNSLAPQVRNMWKTVFDDPDAYMDVYFRDKYRNENTLVYIENDKAVASLQMLPYMFTFCGKEIPAAYLSGACTLPQYRGKGYMSALLKRSFREMKKRNIPLALLVPQESALLKFYAPFGFAQAFDAGTEELPSLKELLARHPHDLYGAYCEFDGWFRQKDMTVQKSFDDFCSIVEEAALFDFPPKQNRMGMARIIDAETLLAIFAQRYRDRIFSLSVIDSVLPENEDTFVVQGGECKRQRTACEPHFHVGIDELVQLLLGYRTAQKDEPLRTLFPEKKPQMNFMLE
;
A
#
# COMPACT_ATOMS: atom_id res chain seq x y z
N MET A 1 -2.89 -15.83 -20.09
CA MET A 1 -3.75 -16.15 -18.92
C MET A 1 -3.07 -15.68 -17.63
N ILE A 2 -3.84 -15.30 -16.61
CA ILE A 2 -3.29 -14.94 -15.28
C ILE A 2 -3.33 -16.18 -14.38
N LYS A 3 -2.23 -16.47 -13.68
CA LYS A 3 -2.17 -17.46 -12.60
C LYS A 3 -1.27 -16.98 -11.47
N TYR A 4 -1.34 -17.65 -10.33
CA TYR A 4 -0.32 -17.49 -9.29
C TYR A 4 1.02 -18.02 -9.77
N ALA A 5 2.10 -17.47 -9.21
CA ALA A 5 3.42 -18.06 -9.40
C ALA A 5 3.49 -19.43 -8.70
N ASP A 6 4.48 -20.21 -9.10
CA ASP A 6 4.84 -21.50 -8.55
C ASP A 6 6.37 -21.62 -8.62
N ASN A 7 6.95 -22.69 -8.05
CA ASN A 7 8.40 -22.86 -8.03
C ASN A 7 9.02 -22.93 -9.45
N SER A 8 8.25 -23.30 -10.47
CA SER A 8 8.74 -23.31 -11.86
C SER A 8 8.75 -21.90 -12.49
N LEU A 9 7.90 -20.99 -11.99
CA LEU A 9 7.81 -19.61 -12.45
C LEU A 9 8.67 -18.62 -11.68
N ALA A 10 9.00 -18.89 -10.41
CA ALA A 10 9.79 -17.97 -9.59
C ALA A 10 11.10 -17.51 -10.27
N PRO A 11 11.89 -18.39 -10.93
CA PRO A 11 13.07 -17.95 -11.68
C PRO A 11 12.73 -17.03 -12.86
N GLN A 12 11.61 -17.26 -13.56
CA GLN A 12 11.16 -16.39 -14.64
C GLN A 12 10.74 -15.01 -14.11
N VAL A 13 10.08 -14.96 -12.94
CA VAL A 13 9.72 -13.70 -12.30
C VAL A 13 10.97 -12.92 -11.87
N ARG A 14 11.96 -13.58 -11.27
CA ARG A 14 13.26 -12.95 -10.95
C ARG A 14 13.95 -12.40 -12.19
N ASN A 15 13.98 -13.17 -13.28
CA ASN A 15 14.59 -12.73 -14.54
C ASN A 15 13.83 -11.54 -15.17
N MET A 16 12.50 -11.54 -15.12
CA MET A 16 11.69 -10.40 -15.57
C MET A 16 11.98 -9.16 -14.72
N TRP A 17 12.08 -9.31 -13.40
CA TRP A 17 12.47 -8.22 -12.49
C TRP A 17 13.81 -7.63 -12.90
N LYS A 18 14.87 -8.47 -13.03
CA LYS A 18 16.21 -8.02 -13.43
C LYS A 18 16.19 -7.29 -14.78
N THR A 19 15.44 -7.81 -15.74
CA THR A 19 15.31 -7.20 -17.08
C THR A 19 14.67 -5.80 -17.04
N VAL A 20 13.73 -5.57 -16.12
CA VAL A 20 12.93 -4.34 -16.10
C VAL A 20 13.50 -3.27 -15.18
N PHE A 21 14.07 -3.65 -14.04
CA PHE A 21 14.55 -2.72 -13.02
C PHE A 21 16.08 -2.63 -12.96
N ASP A 22 16.79 -3.64 -13.46
CA ASP A 22 18.26 -3.76 -13.41
C ASP A 22 18.87 -3.69 -12.01
N ASP A 23 18.08 -3.98 -10.96
CA ASP A 23 18.57 -3.96 -9.58
C ASP A 23 19.75 -4.93 -9.33
N PRO A 24 20.66 -4.65 -8.39
CA PRO A 24 21.79 -5.53 -8.08
C PRO A 24 21.33 -6.93 -7.64
N ASP A 25 22.07 -7.97 -8.05
CA ASP A 25 21.73 -9.35 -7.67
C ASP A 25 21.70 -9.55 -6.15
N ALA A 26 22.60 -8.92 -5.40
CA ALA A 26 22.62 -9.00 -3.95
C ALA A 26 21.32 -8.48 -3.30
N TYR A 27 20.78 -7.37 -3.81
CA TYR A 27 19.48 -6.85 -3.35
C TYR A 27 18.35 -7.81 -3.72
N MET A 28 18.34 -8.28 -4.97
CA MET A 28 17.33 -9.22 -5.43
C MET A 28 17.35 -10.53 -4.65
N ASP A 29 18.51 -10.99 -4.21
CA ASP A 29 18.63 -12.20 -3.39
C ASP A 29 17.95 -12.04 -2.04
N VAL A 30 18.15 -10.90 -1.35
CA VAL A 30 17.43 -10.56 -0.11
C VAL A 30 15.92 -10.52 -0.37
N TYR A 31 15.49 -9.80 -1.41
CA TYR A 31 14.07 -9.65 -1.73
C TYR A 31 13.40 -10.99 -2.05
N PHE A 32 13.98 -11.80 -2.93
CA PHE A 32 13.38 -13.05 -3.39
C PHE A 32 13.45 -14.16 -2.34
N ARG A 33 14.40 -14.10 -1.41
CA ARG A 33 14.46 -14.99 -0.25
C ARG A 33 13.39 -14.61 0.79
N ASP A 34 13.32 -13.33 1.15
CA ASP A 34 12.59 -12.92 2.36
C ASP A 34 11.16 -12.45 2.08
N LYS A 35 10.92 -11.76 0.95
CA LYS A 35 9.62 -11.14 0.64
C LYS A 35 8.84 -11.86 -0.43
N TYR A 36 9.50 -12.42 -1.43
CA TYR A 36 8.81 -13.11 -2.51
C TYR A 36 8.10 -14.38 -2.00
N ARG A 37 6.81 -14.50 -2.32
CA ARG A 37 6.00 -15.69 -2.06
C ARG A 37 5.13 -16.00 -3.27
N ASN A 38 5.03 -17.27 -3.64
CA ASN A 38 4.30 -17.72 -4.82
C ASN A 38 2.81 -17.35 -4.72
N GLU A 39 2.22 -17.59 -3.54
CA GLU A 39 0.83 -17.29 -3.20
C GLU A 39 0.51 -15.79 -3.22
N ASN A 40 1.52 -14.92 -3.17
CA ASN A 40 1.36 -13.46 -3.23
C ASN A 40 1.77 -12.88 -4.58
N THR A 41 2.17 -13.72 -5.54
CA THR A 41 2.64 -13.28 -6.86
C THR A 41 1.66 -13.68 -7.95
N LEU A 42 1.19 -12.72 -8.73
CA LEU A 42 0.40 -12.96 -9.93
C LEU A 42 1.29 -12.82 -11.17
N VAL A 43 1.14 -13.75 -12.11
CA VAL A 43 1.90 -13.80 -13.36
C VAL A 43 0.95 -13.86 -14.55
N TYR A 44 1.23 -13.06 -15.56
CA TYR A 44 0.58 -13.15 -16.87
C TYR A 44 1.43 -14.02 -17.79
N ILE A 45 0.80 -15.07 -18.34
CA ILE A 45 1.41 -16.02 -19.29
C ILE A 45 0.89 -15.74 -20.70
N GLU A 46 1.80 -15.55 -21.66
CA GLU A 46 1.52 -15.53 -23.11
C GLU A 46 2.41 -16.58 -23.79
N ASN A 47 1.82 -17.52 -24.54
CA ASN A 47 2.52 -18.63 -25.21
C ASN A 47 3.50 -19.38 -24.28
N ASP A 48 2.98 -19.87 -23.15
CA ASP A 48 3.72 -20.61 -22.11
C ASP A 48 4.90 -19.88 -21.46
N LYS A 49 5.03 -18.57 -21.70
CA LYS A 49 6.07 -17.72 -21.11
C LYS A 49 5.49 -16.70 -20.14
N ALA A 50 6.15 -16.50 -19.00
CA ALA A 50 5.86 -15.36 -18.14
C ALA A 50 6.28 -14.04 -18.82
N VAL A 51 5.33 -13.11 -18.95
CA VAL A 51 5.54 -11.84 -19.66
C VAL A 51 5.27 -10.59 -18.82
N ALA A 52 4.51 -10.75 -17.72
CA ALA A 52 4.30 -9.72 -16.72
C ALA A 52 4.05 -10.36 -15.35
N SER A 53 4.39 -9.65 -14.28
CA SER A 53 4.08 -10.08 -12.91
C SER A 53 3.86 -8.88 -11.99
N LEU A 54 3.15 -9.12 -10.89
CA LEU A 54 3.13 -8.23 -9.72
C LEU A 54 3.11 -9.06 -8.44
N GLN A 55 3.62 -8.49 -7.34
CA GLN A 55 3.55 -9.09 -6.02
C GLN A 55 2.67 -8.26 -5.09
N MET A 56 1.95 -8.92 -4.20
CA MET A 56 1.06 -8.33 -3.18
C MET A 56 1.67 -8.61 -1.80
N LEU A 57 2.71 -7.85 -1.41
CA LEU A 57 3.41 -8.07 -0.15
C LEU A 57 2.50 -7.72 1.03
N PRO A 58 2.32 -8.64 2.00
CA PRO A 58 1.48 -8.38 3.16
C PRO A 58 2.20 -7.43 4.13
N TYR A 59 1.51 -6.39 4.56
CA TYR A 59 1.92 -5.49 5.63
C TYR A 59 0.76 -5.24 6.59
N MET A 60 1.07 -4.74 7.79
CA MET A 60 0.09 -4.14 8.66
C MET A 60 0.13 -2.61 8.50
N PHE A 61 -1.02 -1.96 8.66
CA PHE A 61 -1.15 -0.51 8.58
C PHE A 61 -1.97 -0.01 9.76
N THR A 62 -1.47 0.99 10.49
CA THR A 62 -2.24 1.64 11.55
C THR A 62 -3.21 2.61 10.90
N PHE A 63 -4.52 2.32 10.97
CA PHE A 63 -5.60 3.14 10.46
C PHE A 63 -6.58 3.48 11.59
N CYS A 64 -6.71 4.77 11.90
CA CYS A 64 -7.56 5.28 12.97
C CYS A 64 -7.26 4.62 14.33
N GLY A 65 -5.98 4.37 14.61
CA GLY A 65 -5.51 3.70 15.83
C GLY A 65 -5.77 2.18 15.90
N LYS A 66 -6.20 1.54 14.80
CA LYS A 66 -6.30 0.08 14.68
C LYS A 66 -5.33 -0.43 13.63
N GLU A 67 -4.76 -1.61 13.87
CA GLU A 67 -3.98 -2.28 12.83
C GLU A 67 -4.90 -3.05 11.88
N ILE A 68 -4.75 -2.76 10.59
CA ILE A 68 -5.46 -3.43 9.50
C ILE A 68 -4.45 -4.08 8.55
N PRO A 69 -4.81 -5.19 7.87
CA PRO A 69 -3.96 -5.73 6.82
C PRO A 69 -3.95 -4.77 5.62
N ALA A 70 -2.79 -4.62 5.01
CA ALA A 70 -2.60 -3.89 3.77
C ALA A 70 -1.76 -4.72 2.79
N ALA A 71 -1.98 -4.55 1.49
CA ALA A 71 -1.15 -5.16 0.46
C ALA A 71 -0.30 -4.10 -0.22
N TYR A 72 1.02 -4.22 -0.11
CA TYR A 72 1.96 -3.41 -0.86
C TYR A 72 2.23 -4.05 -2.22
N LEU A 73 1.83 -3.37 -3.29
CA LEU A 73 2.12 -3.80 -4.65
C LEU A 73 3.58 -3.51 -4.97
N SER A 74 4.33 -4.57 -5.22
CA SER A 74 5.76 -4.54 -5.54
C SER A 74 6.04 -5.28 -6.84
N GLY A 75 7.22 -5.03 -7.42
CA GLY A 75 7.74 -5.67 -8.63
C GLY A 75 6.77 -5.79 -9.79
N ALA A 76 5.90 -4.79 -9.95
CA ALA A 76 4.96 -4.69 -11.05
C ALA A 76 5.75 -4.46 -12.35
N CYS A 77 6.06 -5.53 -13.06
CA CYS A 77 6.88 -5.50 -14.26
C CYS A 77 6.18 -6.14 -15.46
N THR A 78 6.45 -5.61 -16.65
CA THR A 78 6.07 -6.21 -17.93
C THR A 78 7.29 -6.12 -18.84
N LEU A 79 7.68 -7.26 -19.41
CA LEU A 79 8.80 -7.36 -20.33
C LEU A 79 8.62 -6.34 -21.48
N PRO A 80 9.68 -5.61 -21.90
CA PRO A 80 9.56 -4.49 -22.85
C PRO A 80 8.77 -4.80 -24.12
N GLN A 81 9.01 -5.95 -24.74
CA GLN A 81 8.36 -6.40 -25.98
C GLN A 81 6.89 -6.81 -25.81
N TYR A 82 6.37 -6.83 -24.58
CA TYR A 82 4.99 -7.18 -24.24
C TYR A 82 4.19 -5.99 -23.67
N ARG A 83 4.79 -4.79 -23.64
CA ARG A 83 4.13 -3.56 -23.17
C ARG A 83 3.04 -3.11 -24.14
N GLY A 84 2.10 -2.29 -23.66
CA GLY A 84 0.98 -1.78 -24.46
C GLY A 84 -0.15 -2.78 -24.70
N LYS A 85 -0.01 -4.05 -24.26
CA LYS A 85 -1.02 -5.11 -24.44
C LYS A 85 -2.04 -5.23 -23.29
N GLY A 86 -1.99 -4.36 -22.28
CA GLY A 86 -2.93 -4.35 -21.15
C GLY A 86 -2.71 -5.43 -20.07
N TYR A 87 -1.56 -6.12 -20.07
CA TYR A 87 -1.30 -7.21 -19.10
C TYR A 87 -1.20 -6.73 -17.66
N MET A 88 -0.49 -5.63 -17.40
CA MET A 88 -0.43 -5.05 -16.06
C MET A 88 -1.81 -4.59 -15.56
N SER A 89 -2.61 -3.99 -16.44
CA SER A 89 -4.00 -3.61 -16.14
C SER A 89 -4.84 -4.82 -15.71
N ALA A 90 -4.67 -5.95 -16.39
CA ALA A 90 -5.36 -7.20 -16.06
C ALA A 90 -4.87 -7.79 -14.73
N LEU A 91 -3.55 -7.73 -14.47
CA LEU A 91 -2.96 -8.17 -13.21
C LEU A 91 -3.45 -7.32 -12.02
N LEU A 92 -3.48 -5.99 -12.16
CA LEU A 92 -4.00 -5.08 -11.13
C LEU A 92 -5.46 -5.42 -10.77
N LYS A 93 -6.34 -5.52 -11.77
CA LYS A 93 -7.74 -5.92 -11.56
C LYS A 93 -7.88 -7.31 -10.94
N ARG A 94 -6.98 -8.24 -11.25
CA ARG A 94 -6.96 -9.55 -10.57
C ARG A 94 -6.50 -9.40 -9.12
N SER A 95 -5.48 -8.60 -8.85
CA SER A 95 -4.93 -8.38 -7.51
C SER A 95 -5.99 -7.82 -6.56
N PHE A 96 -6.80 -6.86 -7.00
CA PHE A 96 -7.86 -6.28 -6.17
C PHE A 96 -8.91 -7.32 -5.75
N ARG A 97 -9.27 -8.23 -6.67
CA ARG A 97 -10.18 -9.34 -6.37
C ARG A 97 -9.57 -10.32 -5.37
N GLU A 98 -8.26 -10.55 -5.44
CA GLU A 98 -7.58 -11.41 -4.45
C GLU A 98 -7.45 -10.74 -3.09
N MET A 99 -7.13 -9.44 -3.04
CA MET A 99 -7.12 -8.66 -1.80
C MET A 99 -8.49 -8.69 -1.11
N LYS A 100 -9.55 -8.50 -1.88
CA LYS A 100 -10.92 -8.56 -1.36
C LYS A 100 -11.27 -9.93 -0.77
N LYS A 101 -10.95 -11.03 -1.48
CA LYS A 101 -11.15 -12.39 -0.93
C LYS A 101 -10.37 -12.64 0.36
N ARG A 102 -9.24 -11.95 0.54
CA ARG A 102 -8.37 -12.05 1.71
C ARG A 102 -8.73 -11.04 2.81
N ASN A 103 -9.82 -10.29 2.66
CA ASN A 103 -10.23 -9.22 3.57
C ASN A 103 -9.12 -8.17 3.80
N ILE A 104 -8.39 -7.81 2.74
CA ILE A 104 -7.38 -6.75 2.77
C ILE A 104 -8.03 -5.48 2.24
N PRO A 105 -8.36 -4.50 3.11
CA PRO A 105 -9.13 -3.32 2.71
C PRO A 105 -8.30 -2.22 2.03
N LEU A 106 -6.97 -2.29 2.09
CA LEU A 106 -6.08 -1.22 1.62
C LEU A 106 -4.94 -1.77 0.74
N ALA A 107 -4.77 -1.19 -0.45
CA ALA A 107 -3.63 -1.43 -1.31
C ALA A 107 -2.71 -0.21 -1.31
N LEU A 108 -1.40 -0.44 -1.30
CA LEU A 108 -0.35 0.57 -1.24
C LEU A 108 0.67 0.33 -2.34
N LEU A 109 1.31 1.39 -2.85
CA LEU A 109 2.48 1.28 -3.73
C LEU A 109 3.37 2.51 -3.65
N VAL A 110 4.64 2.36 -4.01
CA VAL A 110 5.54 3.48 -4.33
C VAL A 110 5.66 3.54 -5.85
N PRO A 111 5.23 4.64 -6.50
CA PRO A 111 5.48 4.82 -7.93
C PRO A 111 6.91 5.34 -8.11
N GLN A 112 7.76 4.54 -8.77
CA GLN A 112 9.18 4.87 -8.97
C GLN A 112 9.42 6.13 -9.81
N GLU A 113 8.47 6.48 -10.67
CA GLU A 113 8.54 7.66 -11.55
C GLU A 113 7.24 8.45 -11.50
N SER A 114 7.31 9.77 -11.73
CA SER A 114 6.14 10.65 -11.72
C SER A 114 5.09 10.26 -12.77
N ALA A 115 5.51 9.69 -13.90
CA ALA A 115 4.61 9.19 -14.94
C ALA A 115 3.74 8.02 -14.44
N LEU A 116 4.23 7.22 -13.47
CA LEU A 116 3.49 6.09 -12.93
C LEU A 116 2.29 6.52 -12.08
N LEU A 117 2.27 7.74 -11.52
CA LEU A 117 1.06 8.25 -10.87
C LEU A 117 -0.11 8.30 -11.85
N LYS A 118 0.13 8.77 -13.08
CA LYS A 118 -0.88 8.82 -14.15
C LYS A 118 -1.27 7.42 -14.62
N PHE A 119 -0.35 6.45 -14.56
CA PHE A 119 -0.65 5.06 -14.91
C PHE A 119 -1.58 4.40 -13.90
N TYR A 120 -1.35 4.61 -12.59
CA TYR A 120 -2.14 3.98 -11.53
C TYR A 120 -3.47 4.69 -11.25
N ALA A 121 -3.59 5.99 -11.53
CA ALA A 121 -4.79 6.77 -11.24
C ALA A 121 -6.10 6.20 -11.86
N PRO A 122 -6.15 5.74 -13.12
CA PRO A 122 -7.34 5.10 -13.68
C PRO A 122 -7.75 3.79 -13.00
N PHE A 123 -6.87 3.20 -12.19
CA PHE A 123 -7.18 2.05 -11.35
C PHE A 123 -7.68 2.46 -9.97
N GLY A 124 -7.96 3.76 -9.75
CA GLY A 124 -8.43 4.37 -8.52
C GLY A 124 -7.41 4.36 -7.38
N PHE A 125 -6.12 4.44 -7.72
CA PHE A 125 -5.08 4.84 -6.78
C PHE A 125 -4.98 6.36 -6.74
N ALA A 126 -4.75 6.92 -5.55
CA ALA A 126 -4.40 8.33 -5.37
C ALA A 126 -3.08 8.44 -4.62
N GLN A 127 -2.33 9.52 -4.86
CA GLN A 127 -1.24 9.88 -3.94
C GLN A 127 -1.84 10.14 -2.55
N ALA A 128 -1.28 9.47 -1.55
CA ALA A 128 -1.75 9.56 -0.16
C ALA A 128 -0.60 9.70 0.85
N PHE A 129 0.64 9.72 0.37
CA PHE A 129 1.85 9.88 1.17
C PHE A 129 2.77 10.88 0.48
N ASP A 130 3.44 11.73 1.27
CA ASP A 130 4.46 12.65 0.80
C ASP A 130 5.86 12.07 1.03
N ALA A 131 6.81 12.43 0.17
CA ALA A 131 8.21 12.18 0.44
C ALA A 131 8.64 12.98 1.69
N GLY A 132 9.46 12.36 2.54
CA GLY A 132 10.00 13.01 3.72
C GLY A 132 11.04 14.06 3.32
N THR A 133 11.05 15.19 4.02
CA THR A 133 12.11 16.20 3.93
C THR A 133 13.20 15.99 4.98
N GLU A 134 12.95 15.12 5.96
CA GLU A 134 13.84 14.80 7.07
C GLU A 134 14.28 13.35 6.99
N GLU A 135 15.52 13.09 7.38
CA GLU A 135 16.06 11.74 7.55
C GLU A 135 15.37 11.02 8.71
N LEU A 136 15.09 9.73 8.49
CA LEU A 136 14.60 8.83 9.53
C LEU A 136 15.74 8.43 10.47
N PRO A 137 15.44 7.94 11.68
CA PRO A 137 16.47 7.51 12.62
C PRO A 137 17.41 6.46 12.02
N SER A 138 18.71 6.60 12.28
CA SER A 138 19.76 5.78 11.65
C SER A 138 19.71 4.33 12.10
N LEU A 139 19.62 3.40 11.13
CA LEU A 139 19.75 1.97 11.39
C LEU A 139 21.16 1.60 11.88
N LYS A 140 22.20 2.28 11.39
CA LYS A 140 23.58 2.04 11.81
C LYS A 140 23.79 2.37 13.29
N GLU A 141 23.26 3.51 13.73
CA GLU A 141 23.30 3.92 15.14
C GLU A 141 22.43 3.03 16.02
N LEU A 142 21.25 2.65 15.54
CA LEU A 142 20.38 1.70 16.23
C LEU A 142 21.11 0.38 16.50
N LEU A 143 21.71 -0.23 15.47
CA LEU A 143 22.43 -1.50 15.61
C LEU A 143 23.67 -1.37 16.50
N ALA A 144 24.34 -0.21 16.49
CA ALA A 144 25.45 0.06 17.39
C ALA A 144 25.02 0.13 18.87
N ARG A 145 23.79 0.59 19.17
CA ARG A 145 23.21 0.60 20.52
C ARG A 145 22.78 -0.79 21.00
N HIS A 146 22.49 -1.71 20.08
CA HIS A 146 22.02 -3.08 20.36
C HIS A 146 23.00 -4.13 19.80
N PRO A 147 24.26 -4.16 20.26
CA PRO A 147 25.25 -5.09 19.72
C PRO A 147 24.85 -6.54 19.99
N HIS A 148 24.76 -7.33 18.92
CA HIS A 148 24.33 -8.74 18.95
C HIS A 148 22.90 -9.00 19.46
N ASP A 149 22.05 -7.98 19.56
CA ASP A 149 20.65 -8.09 19.96
C ASP A 149 19.72 -7.49 18.90
N LEU A 150 19.53 -8.22 17.80
CA LEU A 150 18.70 -7.76 16.69
C LEU A 150 17.22 -7.60 17.10
N TYR A 151 16.75 -8.39 18.06
CA TYR A 151 15.37 -8.28 18.53
C TYR A 151 15.17 -7.07 19.44
N GLY A 152 16.14 -6.77 20.33
CA GLY A 152 16.16 -5.52 21.09
C GLY A 152 16.19 -4.29 20.18
N ALA A 153 17.00 -4.34 19.11
CA ALA A 153 17.02 -3.31 18.07
C ALA A 153 15.65 -3.14 17.40
N TYR A 154 14.97 -4.26 17.09
CA TYR A 154 13.62 -4.24 16.54
C TYR A 154 12.61 -3.61 17.50
N CYS A 155 12.66 -3.93 18.80
CA CYS A 155 11.73 -3.35 19.77
C CYS A 155 11.85 -1.82 19.82
N GLU A 156 13.07 -1.28 19.75
CA GLU A 156 13.29 0.16 19.67
C GLU A 156 12.82 0.74 18.33
N PHE A 157 13.18 0.10 17.21
CA PHE A 157 12.74 0.47 15.86
C PHE A 157 11.21 0.54 15.77
N ASP A 158 10.53 -0.48 16.30
CA ASP A 158 9.08 -0.56 16.32
C ASP A 158 8.47 0.57 17.14
N GLY A 159 9.08 0.89 18.29
CA GLY A 159 8.68 2.00 19.14
C GLY A 159 8.67 3.36 18.44
N TRP A 160 9.45 3.55 17.37
CA TRP A 160 9.45 4.80 16.59
C TRP A 160 8.15 5.02 15.80
N PHE A 161 7.41 3.96 15.48
CA PHE A 161 6.28 4.00 14.54
C PHE A 161 4.99 3.34 15.05
N ARG A 162 5.06 2.45 16.03
CA ARG A 162 3.92 1.64 16.50
C ARG A 162 2.69 2.47 16.87
N GLN A 163 2.92 3.61 17.52
CA GLN A 163 1.86 4.52 17.97
C GLN A 163 1.44 5.57 16.91
N LYS A 164 2.11 5.61 15.76
CA LYS A 164 1.79 6.58 14.70
C LYS A 164 0.62 6.07 13.87
N ASP A 165 -0.43 6.89 13.82
CA ASP A 165 -1.58 6.66 12.96
C ASP A 165 -1.19 6.84 11.49
N MET A 166 -1.96 6.25 10.58
CA MET A 166 -1.74 6.27 9.13
C MET A 166 -0.35 5.79 8.69
N THR A 167 0.20 4.77 9.35
CA THR A 167 1.59 4.33 9.17
C THR A 167 1.69 2.85 8.79
N VAL A 168 2.53 2.53 7.80
CA VAL A 168 2.88 1.14 7.44
C VAL A 168 3.77 0.55 8.53
N GLN A 169 3.27 -0.44 9.25
CA GLN A 169 3.96 -1.14 10.33
C GLN A 169 4.87 -2.24 9.78
N LYS A 170 5.94 -2.55 10.53
CA LYS A 170 6.92 -3.57 10.16
C LYS A 170 6.94 -4.69 11.18
N SER A 171 6.92 -5.92 10.69
CA SER A 171 7.20 -7.10 11.51
C SER A 171 8.70 -7.22 11.80
N PHE A 172 9.07 -8.15 12.68
CA PHE A 172 10.47 -8.48 12.89
C PHE A 172 11.15 -8.99 11.61
N ASP A 173 10.45 -9.81 10.81
CA ASP A 173 10.97 -10.30 9.53
C ASP A 173 11.13 -9.16 8.50
N ASP A 174 10.29 -8.13 8.55
CA ASP A 174 10.51 -6.91 7.77
C ASP A 174 11.77 -6.18 8.20
N PHE A 175 11.92 -5.98 9.51
CA PHE A 175 13.11 -5.34 10.06
C PHE A 175 14.40 -6.08 9.72
N CYS A 176 14.42 -7.42 9.80
CA CYS A 176 15.57 -8.22 9.38
C CYS A 176 15.97 -7.96 7.93
N SER A 177 15.01 -8.01 6.99
CA SER A 177 15.30 -7.74 5.58
C SER A 177 15.75 -6.30 5.34
N ILE A 178 15.17 -5.33 6.05
CA ILE A 178 15.56 -3.91 5.96
C ILE A 178 17.00 -3.71 6.43
N VAL A 179 17.38 -4.34 7.54
CA VAL A 179 18.75 -4.26 8.07
C VAL A 179 19.75 -4.91 7.12
N GLU A 180 19.42 -6.07 6.56
CA GLU A 180 20.29 -6.76 5.60
C GLU A 180 20.45 -5.95 4.31
N GLU A 181 19.36 -5.42 3.75
CA GLU A 181 19.38 -4.53 2.58
C GLU A 181 20.23 -3.29 2.86
N ALA A 182 20.00 -2.61 3.98
CA ALA A 182 20.77 -1.43 4.35
C ALA A 182 22.27 -1.75 4.49
N ALA A 183 22.63 -2.91 5.06
CA ALA A 183 24.02 -3.32 5.22
C ALA A 183 24.74 -3.54 3.88
N LEU A 184 24.05 -3.96 2.82
CA LEU A 184 24.62 -4.10 1.47
C LEU A 184 25.15 -2.77 0.91
N PHE A 185 24.63 -1.64 1.42
CA PHE A 185 24.91 -0.30 0.91
C PHE A 185 25.51 0.64 1.99
N ASP A 186 26.13 0.08 3.04
CA ASP A 186 26.70 0.82 4.19
C ASP A 186 25.70 1.75 4.90
N PHE A 187 24.46 1.26 5.08
CA PHE A 187 23.38 1.91 5.81
C PHE A 187 23.09 3.33 5.31
N PRO A 188 22.59 3.48 4.07
CA PRO A 188 22.26 4.79 3.53
C PRO A 188 21.16 5.46 4.36
N PRO A 189 21.16 6.80 4.47
CA PRO A 189 20.07 7.52 5.12
C PRO A 189 18.74 7.25 4.41
N LYS A 190 17.69 7.00 5.19
CA LYS A 190 16.34 6.69 4.70
C LYS A 190 15.41 7.87 4.99
N GLN A 191 14.42 8.09 4.11
CA GLN A 191 13.38 9.10 4.28
C GLN A 191 12.00 8.47 4.07
N ASN A 192 10.93 9.17 4.48
CA ASN A 192 9.58 8.75 4.10
C ASN A 192 9.44 8.77 2.56
N ARG A 193 8.69 7.80 2.03
CA ARG A 193 8.46 7.65 0.60
C ARG A 193 7.13 8.27 0.20
N MET A 194 7.14 8.98 -0.93
CA MET A 194 5.92 9.29 -1.65
C MET A 194 5.29 7.99 -2.11
N GLY A 195 3.98 7.88 -1.94
CA GLY A 195 3.25 6.65 -2.17
C GLY A 195 1.81 6.91 -2.56
N MET A 196 1.22 5.89 -3.20
CA MET A 196 -0.19 5.87 -3.55
C MET A 196 -0.93 4.83 -2.73
N ALA A 197 -2.20 5.09 -2.47
CA ALA A 197 -3.12 4.17 -1.83
C ALA A 197 -4.36 3.96 -2.69
N ARG A 198 -4.99 2.79 -2.54
CA ARG A 198 -6.31 2.48 -3.08
C ARG A 198 -7.11 1.72 -2.03
N ILE A 199 -8.37 2.12 -1.88
CA ILE A 199 -9.35 1.37 -1.10
C ILE A 199 -9.78 0.13 -1.89
N ILE A 200 -9.71 -1.02 -1.24
CA ILE A 200 -10.24 -2.30 -1.75
C ILE A 200 -11.63 -2.57 -1.16
N ASP A 201 -11.86 -2.16 0.08
CA ASP A 201 -13.14 -2.30 0.78
C ASP A 201 -13.48 -0.99 1.52
N ALA A 202 -14.37 -0.20 0.90
CA ALA A 202 -14.78 1.09 1.43
C ALA A 202 -15.60 0.97 2.73
N GLU A 203 -16.45 -0.05 2.83
CA GLU A 203 -17.31 -0.25 3.99
C GLU A 203 -16.49 -0.53 5.25
N THR A 204 -15.49 -1.42 5.14
CA THR A 204 -14.59 -1.75 6.25
C THR A 204 -13.84 -0.52 6.75
N LEU A 205 -13.26 0.28 5.85
CA LEU A 205 -12.51 1.47 6.27
C LEU A 205 -13.42 2.58 6.82
N LEU A 206 -14.60 2.81 6.23
CA LEU A 206 -15.56 3.77 6.76
C LEU A 206 -16.09 3.36 8.13
N ALA A 207 -16.32 2.07 8.36
CA ALA A 207 -16.73 1.56 9.67
C ALA A 207 -15.65 1.79 10.74
N ILE A 208 -14.38 1.53 10.43
CA ILE A 208 -13.27 1.81 11.35
C ILE A 208 -13.14 3.31 11.61
N PHE A 209 -13.27 4.14 10.57
CA PHE A 209 -13.25 5.60 10.70
C PHE A 209 -14.38 6.10 11.61
N ALA A 210 -15.62 5.63 11.38
CA ALA A 210 -16.79 6.00 12.19
C ALA A 210 -16.57 5.66 13.67
N GLN A 211 -16.05 4.46 13.97
CA GLN A 211 -15.77 4.04 15.35
C GLN A 211 -14.77 4.96 16.07
N ARG A 212 -13.80 5.52 15.33
CA ARG A 212 -12.79 6.43 15.87
C ARG A 212 -13.31 7.86 16.05
N TYR A 213 -14.17 8.32 15.15
CA TYR A 213 -14.72 9.67 15.13
C TYR A 213 -16.25 9.64 15.29
N ARG A 214 -16.70 9.24 16.49
CA ARG A 214 -18.11 8.95 16.79
C ARG A 214 -19.04 10.16 16.69
N ASP A 215 -18.47 11.35 16.76
CA ASP A 215 -19.14 12.65 16.63
C ASP A 215 -19.38 13.05 15.16
N ARG A 216 -18.80 12.31 14.19
CA ARG A 216 -18.98 12.59 12.77
C ARG A 216 -20.32 12.06 12.28
N ILE A 217 -21.02 12.92 11.56
CA ILE A 217 -22.31 12.65 10.93
C ILE A 217 -22.23 13.17 9.50
N PHE A 218 -22.34 12.27 8.53
CA PHE A 218 -22.41 12.60 7.11
C PHE A 218 -22.86 11.37 6.32
N SER A 219 -23.20 11.59 5.06
CA SER A 219 -23.33 10.49 4.11
C SER A 219 -22.54 10.77 2.84
N LEU A 220 -22.11 9.73 2.16
CA LEU A 220 -21.41 9.86 0.90
C LEU A 220 -21.77 8.77 -0.09
N SER A 221 -21.78 9.12 -1.38
CA SER A 221 -21.91 8.17 -2.48
C SER A 221 -20.54 7.96 -3.11
N VAL A 222 -20.07 6.72 -3.11
CA VAL A 222 -18.76 6.34 -3.66
C VAL A 222 -18.88 5.96 -5.12
N ILE A 223 -17.97 6.46 -5.95
CA ILE A 223 -17.82 6.09 -7.36
C ILE A 223 -16.52 5.29 -7.52
N ASP A 224 -16.60 4.06 -8.04
CA ASP A 224 -15.45 3.17 -8.25
C ASP A 224 -15.65 2.31 -9.51
N SER A 225 -15.19 2.85 -10.64
CA SER A 225 -15.30 2.20 -11.95
C SER A 225 -14.52 0.87 -12.08
N VAL A 226 -13.73 0.50 -11.05
CA VAL A 226 -12.84 -0.66 -11.07
C VAL A 226 -13.32 -1.76 -10.13
N LEU A 227 -13.87 -1.40 -8.97
CA LEU A 227 -14.52 -2.32 -8.02
C LEU A 227 -15.95 -1.84 -7.75
N PRO A 228 -16.94 -2.29 -8.54
CA PRO A 228 -18.34 -1.90 -8.40
C PRO A 228 -18.93 -2.16 -7.00
N GLU A 229 -18.36 -3.07 -6.23
CA GLU A 229 -18.85 -3.36 -4.88
C GLU A 229 -18.54 -2.28 -3.84
N ASN A 230 -17.64 -1.34 -4.18
CA ASN A 230 -17.47 -0.10 -3.43
C ASN A 230 -18.53 0.95 -3.79
N GLU A 231 -19.22 0.82 -4.93
CA GLU A 231 -20.24 1.78 -5.36
C GLU A 231 -21.51 1.63 -4.53
N ASP A 232 -21.68 2.52 -3.56
CA ASP A 232 -22.86 2.56 -2.70
C ASP A 232 -22.96 3.93 -2.01
N THR A 233 -24.09 4.14 -1.35
CA THR A 233 -24.29 5.26 -0.42
C THR A 233 -24.06 4.78 1.01
N PHE A 234 -23.07 5.38 1.66
CA PHE A 234 -22.69 5.10 3.04
C PHE A 234 -23.16 6.23 3.94
N VAL A 235 -23.76 5.87 5.08
CA VAL A 235 -24.14 6.81 6.14
C VAL A 235 -23.24 6.54 7.35
N VAL A 236 -22.51 7.57 7.77
CA VAL A 236 -21.64 7.57 8.96
C VAL A 236 -22.33 8.38 10.05
N GLN A 237 -22.68 7.74 11.16
CA GLN A 237 -23.31 8.40 12.30
C GLN A 237 -23.16 7.55 13.57
N GLY A 238 -22.93 8.19 14.72
CA GLY A 238 -23.00 7.52 16.03
C GLY A 238 -21.94 6.44 16.23
N GLY A 239 -20.81 6.52 15.52
CA GLY A 239 -19.76 5.52 15.59
C GLY A 239 -19.91 4.33 14.64
N GLU A 240 -20.94 4.35 13.77
CA GLU A 240 -21.23 3.28 12.81
C GLU A 240 -21.21 3.79 11.37
N CYS A 241 -20.95 2.88 10.44
CA CYS A 241 -21.13 3.09 9.00
C CYS A 241 -22.10 2.02 8.47
N LYS A 242 -23.10 2.43 7.69
CA LYS A 242 -24.08 1.52 7.07
C LYS A 242 -24.32 1.89 5.61
N ARG A 243 -24.46 0.89 4.75
CA ARG A 243 -25.02 1.05 3.40
C ARG A 243 -26.50 1.38 3.50
N GLN A 244 -26.92 2.54 3.01
CA GLN A 244 -28.32 2.97 3.08
C GLN A 244 -28.70 3.78 1.84
N ARG A 245 -29.93 3.59 1.37
CA ARG A 245 -30.49 4.37 0.25
C ARG A 245 -30.80 5.81 0.62
N THR A 246 -31.06 6.09 1.89
CA THR A 246 -31.44 7.41 2.38
C THR A 246 -30.20 8.10 2.94
N ALA A 247 -29.74 9.13 2.22
CA ALA A 247 -28.66 10.00 2.65
C ALA A 247 -29.06 10.85 3.87
N CYS A 248 -28.06 11.29 4.65
CA CYS A 248 -28.20 12.34 5.66
C CYS A 248 -27.32 13.53 5.30
N GLU A 249 -27.71 14.73 5.73
CA GLU A 249 -26.90 15.93 5.51
C GLU A 249 -25.73 16.00 6.52
N PRO A 250 -24.52 16.40 6.08
CA PRO A 250 -24.16 16.70 4.68
C PRO A 250 -24.02 15.42 3.83
N HIS A 251 -24.48 15.49 2.58
CA HIS A 251 -24.28 14.45 1.57
C HIS A 251 -23.33 14.89 0.45
N PHE A 252 -22.37 14.05 0.06
CA PHE A 252 -21.45 14.34 -1.05
C PHE A 252 -21.10 13.11 -1.89
N HIS A 253 -20.69 13.36 -3.13
CA HIS A 253 -20.24 12.31 -4.05
C HIS A 253 -18.71 12.36 -4.12
N VAL A 254 -18.06 11.22 -3.96
CA VAL A 254 -16.60 11.10 -3.99
C VAL A 254 -16.16 9.93 -4.84
N GLY A 255 -15.11 10.14 -5.63
CA GLY A 255 -14.38 9.04 -6.25
C GLY A 255 -13.62 8.24 -5.20
N ILE A 256 -13.35 6.96 -5.47
CA ILE A 256 -12.56 6.10 -4.58
C ILE A 256 -11.14 6.64 -4.28
N ASP A 257 -10.59 7.38 -5.24
CA ASP A 257 -9.31 8.08 -5.19
C ASP A 257 -9.36 9.29 -4.25
N GLU A 258 -10.45 10.05 -4.25
CA GLU A 258 -10.65 11.11 -3.25
C GLU A 258 -10.96 10.51 -1.86
N LEU A 259 -11.80 9.48 -1.79
CA LEU A 259 -12.15 8.85 -0.52
C LEU A 259 -10.91 8.32 0.23
N VAL A 260 -9.94 7.72 -0.48
CA VAL A 260 -8.71 7.26 0.18
C VAL A 260 -7.91 8.42 0.76
N GLN A 261 -7.86 9.58 0.09
CA GLN A 261 -7.20 10.77 0.64
C GLN A 261 -7.93 11.30 1.87
N LEU A 262 -9.26 11.37 1.83
CA LEU A 262 -10.09 11.81 2.95
C LEU A 262 -9.92 10.91 4.18
N LEU A 263 -10.01 9.59 4.00
CA LEU A 263 -9.89 8.63 5.11
C LEU A 263 -8.49 8.57 5.70
N LEU A 264 -7.44 8.70 4.88
CA LEU A 264 -6.06 8.76 5.36
C LEU A 264 -5.69 10.15 5.90
N GLY A 265 -6.59 11.14 5.83
CA GLY A 265 -6.33 12.51 6.27
C GLY A 265 -5.28 13.24 5.42
N TYR A 266 -5.06 12.80 4.18
CA TYR A 266 -4.04 13.36 3.31
C TYR A 266 -4.49 14.69 2.71
N ARG A 267 -3.83 15.78 3.12
CA ARG A 267 -4.07 17.16 2.66
C ARG A 267 -5.52 17.63 2.82
N THR A 268 -6.24 17.12 3.82
CA THR A 268 -7.65 17.46 4.01
C THR A 268 -7.85 18.91 4.47
N ALA A 269 -6.83 19.58 5.02
CA ALA A 269 -6.92 21.00 5.33
C ALA A 269 -7.03 21.90 4.08
N GLN A 270 -6.66 21.38 2.91
CA GLN A 270 -6.74 22.06 1.62
C GLN A 270 -8.09 21.84 0.91
N LYS A 271 -8.97 21.00 1.47
CA LYS A 271 -10.31 20.72 0.91
C LYS A 271 -11.29 21.81 1.33
N ASP A 272 -12.38 21.93 0.57
CA ASP A 272 -13.49 22.81 0.91
C ASP A 272 -14.37 22.21 2.04
N GLU A 273 -15.20 23.05 2.66
CA GLU A 273 -16.23 22.57 3.59
C GLU A 273 -17.32 21.79 2.83
N PRO A 274 -17.91 20.73 3.43
CA PRO A 274 -17.68 20.25 4.80
C PRO A 274 -16.53 19.25 4.94
N LEU A 275 -15.86 18.85 3.85
CA LEU A 275 -14.86 17.78 3.85
C LEU A 275 -13.70 18.07 4.81
N ARG A 276 -13.21 19.31 4.81
CA ARG A 276 -12.12 19.75 5.70
C ARG A 276 -12.43 19.52 7.18
N THR A 277 -13.67 19.80 7.61
CA THR A 277 -14.08 19.63 9.01
C THR A 277 -14.39 18.17 9.34
N LEU A 278 -14.99 17.43 8.40
CA LEU A 278 -15.38 16.05 8.61
C LEU A 278 -14.20 15.09 8.70
N PHE A 279 -13.13 15.33 7.91
CA PHE A 279 -11.97 14.45 7.79
C PHE A 279 -10.71 15.10 8.39
N PRO A 280 -10.30 14.73 9.62
CA PRO A 280 -9.14 15.33 10.26
C PRO A 280 -7.86 15.12 9.45
N GLU A 281 -7.06 16.18 9.33
CA GLU A 281 -5.78 16.10 8.63
C GLU A 281 -4.78 15.21 9.40
N LYS A 282 -4.01 14.44 8.63
CA LYS A 282 -2.99 13.51 9.09
C LYS A 282 -1.77 13.61 8.18
N LYS A 283 -0.68 12.96 8.59
CA LYS A 283 0.54 12.81 7.79
C LYS A 283 0.84 11.32 7.63
N PRO A 284 0.21 10.63 6.66
CA PRO A 284 0.46 9.22 6.42
C PRO A 284 1.94 8.93 6.18
N GLN A 285 2.45 7.81 6.71
CA GLN A 285 3.87 7.46 6.64
C GLN A 285 4.09 6.11 5.98
N MET A 286 4.95 6.11 4.97
CA MET A 286 5.53 4.92 4.35
C MET A 286 7.04 5.05 4.46
N ASN A 287 7.62 4.35 5.42
CA ASN A 287 9.04 4.39 5.76
C ASN A 287 9.67 2.99 5.67
N PHE A 288 11.00 2.96 5.53
CA PHE A 288 11.80 1.74 5.55
C PHE A 288 11.20 0.62 4.68
N MET A 289 10.81 0.97 3.45
CA MET A 289 10.47 -0.04 2.45
C MET A 289 11.78 -0.55 1.84
N LEU A 290 11.81 -1.78 1.34
CA LEU A 290 12.97 -2.27 0.59
C LEU A 290 13.11 -1.48 -0.71
N GLU A 291 14.34 -1.11 -1.05
CA GLU A 291 14.71 -0.15 -2.10
C GLU A 291 15.91 -0.62 -2.90
#